data_AF-A0A3M1CQS4-F1
#
_entry.id   AF-A0A3M1CQS4-F1
#
_cell.length_a   1.000
_cell.length_b   1.000
_cell.length_c   1.000
_cell.angle_alpha   90.00
_cell.angle_beta   90.00
_cell.angle_gamma   90.00
#
_symmetry.space_group_name_H-M   'P 1'
#
loop_
_entity.id
_entity.type
_entity.pdbx_description
1 polymer ?
#
loop_
_entity_poly.entity_id
_entity_poly.type
_entity_poly.pdbx_seq_one_letter_code
_entity_poly.pdbx_strand_id
1 'polypeptide(L)'
;MNRTVKAIMALVLALPIMISCQHPMSATRGDGGQHQAKQPQARKNGQKKAKVALAGKWNPKVAEQLAQIIENNRPGPGAPAPVAVFDFDNTIVRGDIGRAFFDYMIKEGLFKFTEQVWNAFPEQFRDELRKAWELLEKIPAEKRAGSVELSRFRQLMHKAYWNLCKEPDPAKCFPWQVRFYAGYTPEQIEKIGRKVFEQELKKPLATEIIRA
;
A
#
# COMPACT_ATOMS: atom_id res chain seq x y z
N MET A 1 -14.04 -21.59 5.38
CA MET A 1 -13.00 -20.57 5.12
C MET A 1 -12.76 -20.52 3.61
N ASN A 2 -13.12 -19.41 2.96
CA ASN A 2 -13.32 -19.36 1.50
C ASN A 2 -11.99 -19.28 0.73
N ARG A 3 -11.86 -19.99 -0.40
CA ARG A 3 -10.60 -20.17 -1.17
C ARG A 3 -9.95 -18.85 -1.60
N THR A 4 -10.73 -17.78 -1.70
CA THR A 4 -10.29 -16.43 -2.07
C THR A 4 -9.36 -15.78 -1.03
N VAL A 5 -9.49 -16.11 0.26
CA VAL A 5 -8.67 -15.52 1.33
C VAL A 5 -7.23 -16.07 1.32
N LYS A 6 -7.04 -17.32 0.86
CA LYS A 6 -5.69 -17.93 0.75
C LYS A 6 -4.83 -17.29 -0.34
N ALA A 7 -5.43 -16.75 -1.41
CA ALA A 7 -4.68 -16.20 -2.54
C ALA A 7 -4.04 -14.83 -2.24
N ILE A 8 -4.67 -14.02 -1.38
CA ILE A 8 -4.17 -12.69 -1.01
C ILE A 8 -2.97 -12.80 -0.05
N MET A 9 -2.93 -13.83 0.82
CA MET A 9 -1.81 -14.01 1.76
C MET A 9 -0.52 -14.51 1.09
N ALA A 10 -0.58 -15.15 -0.07
CA ALA A 10 0.61 -15.70 -0.71
C ALA A 10 1.46 -14.65 -1.44
N LEU A 11 0.93 -13.45 -1.71
CA LEU A 11 1.62 -12.45 -2.55
C LEU A 11 2.55 -11.50 -1.77
N VAL A 12 2.50 -11.50 -0.43
CA VAL A 12 3.28 -10.55 0.42
C VAL A 12 4.68 -11.08 0.78
N LEU A 13 4.98 -12.36 0.49
CA LEU A 13 6.17 -13.04 1.02
C LEU A 13 7.43 -13.00 0.13
N ALA A 14 7.48 -12.21 -0.94
CA ALA A 14 8.67 -12.15 -1.78
C ALA A 14 8.92 -10.77 -2.39
N LEU A 15 9.59 -9.89 -1.66
CA LEU A 15 10.32 -8.77 -2.26
C LEU A 15 11.65 -8.56 -1.52
N PRO A 16 12.80 -8.86 -2.15
CA PRO A 16 14.07 -8.34 -1.69
C PRO A 16 14.15 -6.85 -2.05
N ILE A 17 14.60 -6.04 -1.09
CA ILE A 17 14.88 -4.61 -1.26
C ILE A 17 16.05 -4.46 -2.22
N MET A 18 15.82 -3.92 -3.42
CA MET A 18 16.87 -3.55 -4.37
C MET A 18 16.97 -2.02 -4.44
N ILE A 19 18.15 -1.53 -4.07
CA ILE A 19 18.58 -0.14 -4.07
C ILE A 19 18.74 0.34 -5.53
N SER A 20 18.27 1.56 -5.79
CA SER A 20 18.29 2.25 -7.08
C SER A 20 19.72 2.58 -7.54
N CYS A 21 20.04 2.27 -8.80
CA CYS A 21 21.12 2.91 -9.55
C CYS A 21 20.52 3.57 -10.80
N GLN A 22 20.50 4.90 -10.80
CA GLN A 22 20.22 5.73 -11.97
C GLN A 22 21.43 5.70 -12.91
N HIS A 23 21.19 5.61 -14.22
CA HIS A 23 22.11 6.09 -15.26
C HIS A 23 21.33 6.86 -16.34
N PRO A 24 21.93 7.90 -16.93
CA PRO A 24 21.25 8.89 -17.76
C PRO A 24 21.05 8.47 -19.22
N MET A 25 20.03 9.06 -19.83
CA MET A 25 19.75 9.01 -21.26
C MET A 25 20.84 9.71 -22.09
N SER A 26 21.19 9.11 -23.23
CA SER A 26 21.86 9.80 -24.33
C SER A 26 21.03 9.65 -25.59
N ALA A 27 20.70 10.79 -26.19
CA ALA A 27 19.97 10.91 -27.45
C ALA A 27 20.95 11.06 -28.61
N THR A 28 20.78 10.26 -29.66
CA THR A 28 21.41 10.52 -30.96
C THR A 28 20.34 10.58 -32.05
N ARG A 29 20.22 11.77 -32.64
CA ARG A 29 19.56 12.04 -33.93
C ARG A 29 20.37 11.38 -35.05
N GLY A 30 19.68 10.71 -35.98
CA GLY A 30 20.20 10.29 -37.27
C GLY A 30 19.10 10.50 -38.32
N ASP A 31 19.42 11.30 -39.33
CA ASP A 31 18.58 11.76 -40.43
C ASP A 31 18.71 10.84 -41.66
N GLY A 32 17.69 10.85 -42.52
CA GLY A 32 17.80 10.50 -43.95
C GLY A 32 17.59 9.03 -44.37
N GLY A 33 16.53 8.78 -45.14
CA GLY A 33 16.45 7.57 -45.99
C GLY A 33 15.04 7.11 -46.35
N GLN A 34 14.37 7.81 -47.27
CA GLN A 34 13.16 7.31 -47.93
C GLN A 34 13.50 6.10 -48.83
N HIS A 35 13.00 4.92 -48.47
CA HIS A 35 12.80 3.82 -49.42
C HIS A 35 11.38 3.29 -49.28
N GLN A 36 10.55 3.60 -50.27
CA GLN A 36 9.24 2.97 -50.48
C GLN A 36 9.45 1.51 -50.89
N ALA A 37 9.25 0.59 -49.96
CA ALA A 37 9.05 -0.82 -50.26
C ALA A 37 7.54 -1.13 -50.20
N LYS A 38 7.00 -1.61 -51.33
CA LYS A 38 5.60 -1.99 -51.51
C LYS A 38 5.14 -2.99 -50.44
N GLN A 39 4.06 -2.66 -49.74
CA GLN A 39 3.37 -3.54 -48.80
C GLN A 39 2.83 -4.79 -49.53
N PRO A 40 3.11 -6.01 -49.04
CA PRO A 40 2.29 -7.17 -49.36
C PRO A 40 0.94 -6.97 -48.66
N GLN A 41 -0.14 -6.95 -49.44
CA GLN A 41 -1.51 -6.94 -48.92
C GLN A 41 -1.74 -8.19 -48.06
N ALA A 42 -1.69 -8.01 -46.74
CA ALA A 42 -2.08 -9.04 -45.79
C ALA A 42 -3.58 -9.29 -45.93
N ARG A 43 -3.94 -10.52 -46.28
CA ARG A 43 -5.31 -11.04 -46.23
C ARG A 43 -5.90 -10.71 -44.86
N LYS A 44 -6.99 -9.94 -44.84
CA LYS A 44 -7.83 -9.74 -43.64
C LYS A 44 -8.55 -11.05 -43.31
N ASN A 45 -7.83 -11.99 -42.71
CA ASN A 45 -8.47 -13.06 -41.97
C ASN A 45 -9.07 -12.43 -40.70
N GLY A 46 -10.36 -12.13 -40.78
CA GLY A 46 -11.18 -11.71 -39.65
C GLY A 46 -11.36 -12.86 -38.66
N GLN A 47 -10.28 -13.32 -38.03
CA GLN A 47 -10.40 -13.99 -36.74
C GLN A 47 -10.71 -12.88 -35.74
N LYS A 48 -11.98 -12.80 -35.30
CA LYS A 48 -12.34 -12.07 -34.09
C LYS A 48 -11.50 -12.66 -32.96
N LYS A 49 -10.33 -12.06 -32.69
CA LYS A 49 -9.54 -12.34 -31.49
C LYS A 49 -10.50 -12.19 -30.32
N ALA A 50 -10.65 -13.25 -29.52
CA ALA A 50 -11.53 -13.22 -28.37
C ALA A 50 -11.14 -12.04 -27.49
N LYS A 51 -12.01 -11.03 -27.40
CA LYS A 51 -11.80 -9.85 -26.56
C LYS A 51 -11.63 -10.34 -25.13
N VAL A 52 -10.50 -10.02 -24.50
CA VAL A 52 -10.23 -10.39 -23.11
C VAL A 52 -11.38 -9.86 -22.25
N ALA A 53 -12.14 -10.77 -21.64
CA ALA A 53 -13.24 -10.39 -20.75
C ALA A 53 -12.69 -10.07 -19.37
N LEU A 54 -12.77 -8.79 -18.97
CA LEU A 54 -12.35 -8.35 -17.64
C LEU A 54 -13.52 -8.47 -16.66
N ALA A 55 -13.28 -9.15 -15.53
CA ALA A 55 -14.25 -9.23 -14.44
C ALA A 55 -14.29 -7.94 -13.62
N GLY A 56 -15.46 -7.62 -13.05
CA GLY A 56 -15.64 -6.48 -12.14
C GLY A 56 -16.37 -5.29 -12.76
N LYS A 57 -16.47 -4.19 -12.00
CA LYS A 57 -17.22 -2.97 -12.37
C LYS A 57 -16.30 -1.92 -12.98
N TRP A 58 -15.64 -2.28 -14.07
CA TRP A 58 -14.75 -1.34 -14.78
C TRP A 58 -15.53 -0.25 -15.48
N ASN A 59 -14.94 0.95 -15.57
CA ASN A 59 -15.37 1.93 -16.56
C ASN A 59 -15.20 1.30 -17.97
N PRO A 60 -16.21 1.37 -18.86
CA PRO A 60 -16.16 0.68 -20.15
C PRO A 60 -14.95 1.05 -21.02
N LYS A 61 -14.56 2.32 -21.04
CA LYS A 61 -13.41 2.81 -21.81
C LYS A 61 -12.09 2.24 -21.28
N VAL A 62 -11.94 2.22 -19.95
CA VAL A 62 -10.76 1.65 -19.29
C VAL A 62 -10.69 0.13 -19.54
N ALA A 63 -11.83 -0.58 -19.45
CA ALA A 63 -11.88 -2.01 -19.71
C ALA A 63 -11.42 -2.34 -21.14
N GLU A 64 -11.87 -1.56 -22.13
CA GLU A 64 -11.46 -1.73 -23.52
C GLU A 64 -9.96 -1.47 -23.72
N GLN A 65 -9.43 -0.39 -23.12
CA GLN A 65 -8.00 -0.07 -23.21
C GLN A 65 -7.13 -1.16 -22.56
N LEU A 66 -7.51 -1.65 -21.38
CA LEU A 66 -6.82 -2.76 -20.71
C LEU A 66 -6.86 -4.05 -21.53
N ALA A 67 -8.01 -4.40 -22.10
CA ALA A 67 -8.13 -5.56 -22.98
C ALA A 67 -7.21 -5.45 -24.21
N GLN A 68 -7.08 -4.26 -24.78
CA GLN A 68 -6.17 -4.01 -25.91
C GLN A 68 -4.70 -4.12 -25.50
N ILE A 69 -4.32 -3.57 -24.35
CA ILE A 69 -2.94 -3.68 -23.82
C ILE A 69 -2.59 -5.15 -23.61
N ILE A 70 -3.47 -5.94 -22.99
CA ILE A 70 -3.26 -7.38 -22.76
C ILE A 70 -3.09 -8.11 -24.09
N GLU A 71 -3.94 -7.84 -25.08
CA GLU A 71 -3.87 -8.49 -26.39
C GLU A 71 -2.60 -8.13 -27.16
N ASN A 72 -2.14 -6.89 -27.07
CA ASN A 72 -0.96 -6.40 -27.78
C ASN A 72 0.35 -6.88 -27.17
N ASN A 73 0.34 -7.28 -25.89
CA ASN A 73 1.54 -7.69 -25.17
C ASN A 73 1.61 -9.20 -24.90
N ARG A 74 0.74 -10.02 -25.51
CA ARG A 74 0.81 -11.47 -25.33
C ARG A 74 2.20 -11.98 -25.77
N PRO A 75 2.92 -12.74 -24.92
CA PRO A 75 4.22 -13.25 -25.29
C PRO A 75 4.07 -14.31 -26.38
N GLY A 76 5.00 -14.33 -27.33
CA GLY A 76 5.13 -15.43 -28.29
C GLY A 76 5.66 -16.71 -27.62
N PRO A 77 5.60 -17.86 -28.30
CA PRO A 77 6.20 -19.10 -27.79
C PRO A 77 7.69 -18.91 -27.45
N GLY A 78 8.07 -19.25 -26.21
CA GLY A 78 9.44 -19.11 -25.72
C GLY A 78 9.88 -17.69 -25.33
N ALA A 79 9.04 -16.67 -25.53
CA ALA A 79 9.31 -15.31 -25.08
C ALA A 79 9.00 -15.15 -23.58
N PRO A 80 9.73 -14.28 -22.84
CA PRO A 80 9.40 -13.98 -21.46
C PRO A 80 8.02 -13.32 -21.36
N ALA A 81 7.29 -13.63 -20.28
CA ALA A 81 6.00 -13.02 -20.03
C ALA A 81 6.15 -11.51 -19.74
N PRO A 82 5.28 -10.65 -20.28
CA PRO A 82 5.27 -9.24 -19.92
C PRO A 82 4.92 -9.08 -18.43
N VAL A 83 5.44 -8.02 -17.82
CA VAL A 83 5.18 -7.68 -16.40
C VAL A 83 4.37 -6.39 -16.32
N ALA A 84 3.43 -6.35 -15.39
CA ALA A 84 2.71 -5.14 -15.00
C ALA A 84 2.96 -4.87 -13.52
N VAL A 85 3.09 -3.59 -13.16
CA VAL A 85 3.32 -3.15 -11.78
C VAL A 85 2.11 -2.37 -11.32
N PHE A 86 1.60 -2.71 -10.15
CA PHE A 86 0.51 -2.02 -9.48
C PHE A 86 1.00 -1.61 -8.10
N ASP A 87 0.73 -0.36 -7.74
CA ASP A 87 0.76 0.04 -6.35
C ASP A 87 -0.33 -0.71 -5.56
N PHE A 88 -0.21 -0.75 -4.24
CA PHE A 88 -1.15 -1.47 -3.38
C PHE A 88 -2.27 -0.56 -2.88
N ASP A 89 -1.90 0.38 -2.01
CA ASP A 89 -2.82 1.26 -1.28
C ASP A 89 -3.52 2.23 -2.22
N ASN A 90 -4.84 2.36 -2.07
CA ASN A 90 -5.71 3.15 -2.95
C ASN A 90 -5.62 2.82 -4.46
N THR A 91 -4.98 1.70 -4.83
CA THR A 91 -4.82 1.26 -6.22
C THR A 91 -5.51 -0.09 -6.44
N ILE A 92 -5.04 -1.17 -5.79
CA ILE A 92 -5.69 -2.49 -5.88
C ILE A 92 -6.58 -2.80 -4.67
N VAL A 93 -6.44 -2.02 -3.60
CA VAL A 93 -7.35 -2.01 -2.46
C VAL A 93 -7.89 -0.60 -2.24
N ARG A 94 -9.06 -0.49 -1.60
CA ARG A 94 -9.57 0.80 -1.12
C ARG A 94 -9.06 1.02 0.31
N GLY A 95 -8.42 2.18 0.54
CA GLY A 95 -7.80 2.50 1.82
C GLY A 95 -6.29 2.31 1.80
N ASP A 96 -5.69 2.36 2.98
CA ASP A 96 -4.25 2.35 3.20
C ASP A 96 -3.92 1.39 4.35
N ILE A 97 -3.17 0.33 4.05
CA ILE A 97 -2.86 -0.73 5.00
C ILE A 97 -1.97 -0.24 6.14
N GLY A 98 -1.05 0.69 5.86
CA GLY A 98 -0.16 1.27 6.87
C GLY A 98 -0.95 2.07 7.90
N ARG A 99 -1.92 2.87 7.44
CA ARG A 99 -2.83 3.63 8.32
C ARG A 99 -3.77 2.72 9.11
N ALA A 100 -4.34 1.70 8.48
CA ALA A 100 -5.21 0.75 9.17
C ALA A 100 -4.43 -0.01 10.25
N PHE A 101 -3.22 -0.47 9.94
CA PHE A 101 -2.34 -1.17 10.88
C PHE A 101 -1.91 -0.26 12.03
N PHE A 102 -1.50 0.97 11.73
CA PHE A 102 -1.11 1.95 12.74
C PHE A 102 -2.27 2.26 13.70
N ASP A 103 -3.47 2.49 13.18
CA ASP A 103 -4.65 2.74 14.02
C ASP A 103 -5.01 1.52 14.89
N TYR A 104 -4.87 0.31 14.34
CA TYR A 104 -5.06 -0.93 15.10
C TYR A 104 -4.04 -1.06 16.24
N MET A 105 -2.75 -0.79 15.98
CA MET A 105 -1.73 -0.80 17.03
C MET A 105 -2.05 0.19 18.15
N ILE A 106 -2.61 1.35 17.83
CA ILE A 106 -3.04 2.32 18.85
C ILE A 106 -4.20 1.79 19.67
N LYS A 107 -5.26 1.30 19.01
CA LYS A 107 -6.46 0.76 19.67
C LYS A 107 -6.14 -0.38 20.63
N GLU A 108 -5.18 -1.22 20.26
CA GLU A 108 -4.77 -2.40 21.01
C GLU A 108 -3.56 -2.14 21.95
N GLY A 109 -2.96 -0.95 21.93
CA GLY A 109 -1.79 -0.60 22.74
C GLY A 109 -0.57 -1.49 22.44
N LEU A 110 -0.30 -1.77 21.17
CA LEU A 110 0.74 -2.71 20.72
C LEU A 110 2.09 -2.04 20.41
N PHE A 111 2.43 -0.94 21.08
CA PHE A 111 3.71 -0.28 20.85
C PHE A 111 4.77 -0.78 21.84
N LYS A 112 5.95 -1.13 21.32
CA LYS A 112 7.13 -1.44 22.13
C LYS A 112 7.99 -0.19 22.25
N PHE A 113 7.58 0.71 23.14
CA PHE A 113 8.24 2.00 23.28
C PHE A 113 9.65 1.86 23.87
N THR A 114 10.65 2.11 23.02
CA THR A 114 12.03 2.40 23.40
C THR A 114 12.32 3.87 23.13
N GLU A 115 13.44 4.40 23.62
CA GLU A 115 13.85 5.78 23.29
C GLU A 115 13.99 6.02 21.78
N GLN A 116 14.41 5.00 21.01
CA GLN A 116 14.43 5.09 19.55
C GLN A 116 13.03 5.30 18.96
N VAL A 117 12.02 4.59 19.48
CA VAL A 117 10.62 4.75 19.03
C VAL A 117 10.09 6.12 19.43
N TRP A 118 10.40 6.60 20.64
CA TRP A 118 10.00 7.95 21.05
C TRP A 118 10.65 9.04 20.20
N ASN A 119 11.91 8.87 19.83
CA ASN A 119 12.62 9.80 18.95
C ASN A 119 12.11 9.78 17.50
N ALA A 120 11.31 8.77 17.12
CA ALA A 120 10.64 8.77 15.82
C ALA A 120 9.53 9.82 15.73
N PHE A 121 8.88 10.20 16.84
CA PHE A 121 7.87 11.27 16.84
C PHE A 121 8.52 12.65 16.64
N PRO A 122 7.79 13.62 16.05
CA PRO A 122 8.22 15.01 16.06
C PRO A 122 8.37 15.49 17.51
N GLU A 123 9.44 16.25 17.75
CA GLU A 123 9.87 16.65 19.09
C GLU A 123 8.74 17.31 19.90
N GLN A 124 7.98 18.20 19.28
CA GLN A 124 6.90 18.94 19.92
C GLN A 124 5.71 18.07 20.40
N PHE A 125 5.63 16.80 20.00
CA PHE A 125 4.58 15.88 20.45
C PHE A 125 5.06 14.87 21.50
N ARG A 126 6.37 14.71 21.70
CA ARG A 126 6.92 13.58 22.47
C ARG A 126 6.45 13.55 23.92
N ASP A 127 6.58 14.66 24.64
CA ASP A 127 6.24 14.73 26.07
C ASP A 127 4.75 14.49 26.33
N GLU A 128 3.90 15.07 25.47
CA GLU A 128 2.46 14.91 25.58
C GLU A 128 2.02 13.48 25.25
N LEU A 129 2.63 12.87 24.23
CA LEU A 129 2.40 11.46 23.89
C LEU A 129 2.84 10.52 24.99
N ARG A 130 3.99 10.75 25.62
CA ARG A 130 4.46 9.95 26.76
C ARG A 130 3.48 10.02 27.92
N LYS A 131 3.06 11.22 28.31
CA LYS A 131 2.05 11.40 29.37
C LYS A 131 0.74 10.70 29.04
N ALA A 132 0.25 10.82 27.80
CA ALA A 132 -0.98 10.16 27.36
C ALA A 132 -0.84 8.63 27.38
N TRP A 133 0.32 8.10 26.97
CA TRP A 133 0.62 6.68 27.04
C TRP A 133 0.67 6.17 28.48
N GLU A 134 1.37 6.85 29.38
CA GLU A 134 1.46 6.51 30.81
C GLU A 134 0.08 6.48 31.48
N LEU A 135 -0.84 7.37 31.09
CA LEU A 135 -2.21 7.36 31.58
C LEU A 135 -3.00 6.17 31.03
N LEU A 136 -2.85 5.86 29.73
CA LEU A 136 -3.50 4.71 29.11
C LEU A 136 -3.01 3.37 29.69
N GLU A 137 -1.72 3.27 30.03
CA GLU A 137 -1.14 2.05 30.61
C GLU A 137 -1.72 1.70 31.98
N LYS A 138 -2.16 2.70 32.75
CA LYS A 138 -2.82 2.49 34.05
C LYS A 138 -4.21 1.86 33.92
N ILE A 139 -4.78 1.83 32.72
CA ILE A 139 -6.07 1.21 32.44
C ILE A 139 -5.84 -0.25 31.99
N PRO A 140 -6.51 -1.24 32.62
CA PRO A 140 -6.50 -2.62 32.16
C PRO A 140 -6.93 -2.74 30.69
N ALA A 141 -6.26 -3.57 29.91
CA ALA A 141 -6.42 -3.61 28.45
C ALA A 141 -7.87 -3.82 28.00
N GLU A 142 -8.60 -4.69 28.69
CA GLU A 142 -10.01 -5.00 28.46
C GLU A 142 -10.97 -3.83 28.75
N LYS A 143 -10.51 -2.80 29.46
CA LYS A 143 -11.27 -1.58 29.79
C LYS A 143 -10.84 -0.36 28.98
N ARG A 144 -9.83 -0.46 28.12
CA ARG A 144 -9.33 0.67 27.32
C ARG A 144 -10.30 1.09 26.21
N ALA A 145 -11.05 0.14 25.66
CA ALA A 145 -12.01 0.41 24.59
C ALA A 145 -13.06 1.44 25.06
N GLY A 146 -13.15 2.57 24.35
CA GLY A 146 -14.07 3.66 24.69
C GLY A 146 -13.60 4.59 25.82
N SER A 147 -12.41 4.38 26.39
CA SER A 147 -11.84 5.29 27.39
C SER A 147 -11.46 6.65 26.80
N VAL A 148 -11.47 7.68 27.65
CA VAL A 148 -11.04 9.04 27.29
C VAL A 148 -9.53 9.06 27.03
N GLU A 149 -8.77 8.27 27.78
CA GLU A 149 -7.32 8.11 27.66
C GLU A 149 -6.94 7.48 26.32
N LEU A 150 -7.65 6.42 25.89
CA LEU A 150 -7.42 5.85 24.56
C LEU A 150 -7.77 6.85 23.46
N SER A 151 -8.89 7.57 23.61
CA SER A 151 -9.32 8.58 22.64
C SER A 151 -8.29 9.70 22.52
N ARG A 152 -7.76 10.18 23.64
CA ARG A 152 -6.70 11.18 23.70
C ARG A 152 -5.40 10.68 23.08
N PHE A 153 -4.93 9.50 23.48
CA PHE A 153 -3.71 8.91 22.95
C PHE A 153 -3.81 8.69 21.44
N ARG A 154 -4.92 8.09 20.98
CA ARG A 154 -5.22 7.90 19.56
C ARG A 154 -5.19 9.21 18.79
N GLN A 155 -5.83 10.25 19.31
CA GLN A 155 -5.82 11.56 18.68
C GLN A 155 -4.39 12.12 18.54
N LEU A 156 -3.59 12.07 19.60
CA LEU A 156 -2.22 12.59 19.59
C LEU A 156 -1.33 11.81 18.62
N MET A 157 -1.43 10.48 18.60
CA MET A 157 -0.66 9.63 17.69
C MET A 157 -0.94 9.97 16.23
N HIS A 158 -2.22 10.16 15.86
CA HIS A 158 -2.59 10.57 14.52
C HIS A 158 -2.16 12.02 14.22
N LYS A 159 -2.30 12.96 15.17
CA LYS A 159 -1.81 14.34 14.99
C LYS A 159 -0.30 14.37 14.72
N ALA A 160 0.48 13.59 15.46
CA ALA A 160 1.93 13.50 15.27
C ALA A 160 2.28 12.92 13.89
N TYR A 161 1.61 11.84 13.47
CA TYR A 161 1.75 11.28 12.12
C TYR A 161 1.43 12.31 11.02
N TRP A 162 0.27 12.96 11.11
CA TRP A 162 -0.15 13.93 10.11
C TRP A 162 0.74 15.17 10.07
N ASN A 163 1.36 15.55 11.18
CA ASN A 163 2.33 16.63 11.20
C ASN A 163 3.56 16.29 10.34
N LEU A 164 4.08 15.06 10.42
CA LEU A 164 5.19 14.61 9.57
C LEU A 164 4.83 14.57 8.10
N CYS A 165 3.58 14.22 7.79
CA CYS A 165 3.10 14.16 6.41
C CYS A 165 2.74 15.51 5.80
N LYS A 166 2.88 16.60 6.56
CA LYS A 166 2.84 17.97 6.03
C LYS A 166 4.21 18.49 5.58
N GLU A 167 5.29 17.79 5.94
CA GLU A 167 6.63 18.15 5.50
C GLU A 167 6.75 17.96 3.98
N PRO A 168 7.43 18.87 3.25
CA PRO A 168 7.64 18.74 1.81
C PRO A 168 8.44 17.50 1.42
N ASP A 169 9.29 17.00 2.32
CA ASP A 169 10.11 15.82 2.11
C ASP A 169 9.30 14.53 2.40
N PRO A 170 8.92 13.76 1.37
CA PRO A 170 8.11 12.57 1.56
C PRO A 170 8.87 11.46 2.31
N ALA A 171 10.22 11.49 2.28
CA ALA A 171 11.05 10.56 3.03
C ALA A 171 10.91 10.72 4.55
N LYS A 172 10.32 11.82 5.04
CA LYS A 172 9.99 11.99 6.46
C LYS A 172 8.67 11.32 6.85
N CYS A 173 7.69 11.29 5.94
CA CYS A 173 6.36 10.73 6.20
C CYS A 173 6.30 9.21 5.95
N PHE A 174 6.80 8.76 4.79
CA PHE A 174 6.59 7.38 4.34
C PHE A 174 7.20 6.28 5.25
N PRO A 175 8.46 6.38 5.71
CA PRO A 175 9.04 5.34 6.55
C PRO A 175 8.59 5.45 8.01
N TRP A 176 7.75 6.42 8.36
CA TRP A 176 7.49 6.71 9.75
C TRP A 176 6.65 5.63 10.45
N GLN A 177 5.59 5.15 9.82
CA GLN A 177 4.71 4.14 10.42
C GLN A 177 5.46 2.83 10.71
N VAL A 178 6.41 2.46 9.85
CA VAL A 178 7.20 1.23 10.03
C VAL A 178 8.21 1.33 11.19
N ARG A 179 8.56 2.54 11.64
CA ARG A 179 9.42 2.71 12.84
C ARG A 179 8.75 2.19 14.10
N PHE A 180 7.42 2.16 14.15
CA PHE A 180 6.67 1.61 15.28
C PHE A 180 6.62 0.08 15.32
N TYR A 181 7.11 -0.57 14.27
CA TYR A 181 7.27 -2.02 14.25
C TYR A 181 8.56 -2.46 14.97
N ALA A 182 9.39 -1.50 15.39
CA ALA A 182 10.62 -1.77 16.13
C ALA A 182 10.33 -2.69 17.34
N GLY A 183 11.15 -3.74 17.47
CA GLY A 183 11.02 -4.76 18.50
C GLY A 183 10.06 -5.90 18.16
N TYR A 184 9.37 -5.88 17.02
CA TYR A 184 8.61 -7.03 16.51
C TYR A 184 9.42 -7.84 15.48
N THR A 185 9.17 -9.14 15.43
CA THR A 185 9.63 -10.01 14.35
C THR A 185 8.70 -9.92 13.13
N PRO A 186 9.16 -10.26 11.93
CA PRO A 186 8.31 -10.33 10.74
C PRO A 186 7.04 -11.19 10.95
N GLU A 187 7.16 -12.34 11.61
CA GLU A 187 6.04 -13.25 11.88
C GLU A 187 5.00 -12.63 12.82
N GLN A 188 5.46 -11.84 13.80
CA GLN A 188 4.56 -11.11 14.69
C GLN A 188 3.81 -10.00 13.95
N ILE A 189 4.50 -9.23 13.10
CA ILE A 189 3.89 -8.21 12.26
C ILE A 189 2.89 -8.84 11.29
N GLU A 190 3.23 -9.96 10.68
CA GLU A 190 2.33 -10.69 9.79
C GLU A 190 1.06 -11.12 10.54
N LYS A 191 1.20 -11.69 11.75
CA LYS A 191 0.06 -12.09 12.59
C LYS A 191 -0.85 -10.91 12.95
N ILE A 192 -0.27 -9.76 13.29
CA ILE A 192 -1.04 -8.53 13.55
C ILE A 192 -1.75 -8.10 12.26
N GLY A 193 -1.05 -8.12 11.13
CA GLY A 193 -1.57 -7.74 9.82
C GLY A 193 -2.78 -8.57 9.42
N ARG A 194 -2.76 -9.89 9.65
CA ARG A 194 -3.95 -10.75 9.40
C ARG A 194 -5.16 -10.27 10.20
N LYS A 195 -4.98 -9.93 11.48
CA LYS A 195 -6.08 -9.42 12.32
C LYS A 195 -6.62 -8.10 11.80
N VAL A 196 -5.73 -7.19 11.40
CA VAL A 196 -6.11 -5.90 10.78
C VAL A 196 -6.97 -6.16 9.55
N PHE A 197 -6.50 -6.98 8.61
CA PHE A 197 -7.27 -7.31 7.41
C PHE A 197 -8.63 -7.95 7.74
N GLU A 198 -8.68 -8.90 8.65
CA GLU A 198 -9.93 -9.56 9.06
C GLU A 198 -10.93 -8.59 9.68
N GLN A 199 -10.47 -7.54 10.37
CA GLN A 199 -11.31 -6.51 10.94
C GLN A 199 -11.74 -5.48 9.88
N GLU A 200 -10.83 -4.96 9.07
CA GLU A 200 -11.12 -3.95 8.05
C GLU A 200 -12.07 -4.49 6.98
N LEU A 201 -11.93 -5.75 6.56
CA LEU A 201 -12.84 -6.36 5.58
C LEU A 201 -14.29 -6.50 6.07
N LYS A 202 -14.53 -6.40 7.38
CA LYS A 202 -15.88 -6.42 7.96
C LYS A 202 -16.50 -5.02 8.07
N LYS A 203 -15.69 -3.96 7.96
CA LYS A 203 -16.19 -2.59 8.09
C LYS A 203 -16.87 -2.14 6.80
N PRO A 204 -17.91 -1.29 6.90
CA PRO A 204 -18.46 -0.64 5.73
C PRO A 204 -17.43 0.31 5.13
N LEU A 205 -17.51 0.51 3.80
CA LEU A 205 -16.71 1.51 3.11
C LEU A 205 -17.18 2.91 3.49
N ALA A 206 -16.53 3.51 4.50
CA ALA A 206 -16.87 4.82 5.03
C ALA A 206 -15.64 5.55 5.57
N THR A 207 -15.80 6.83 5.87
CA THR A 207 -14.79 7.63 6.57
C THR A 207 -15.00 7.53 8.07
N GLU A 208 -13.98 7.11 8.82
CA GLU A 208 -13.98 7.18 10.28
C GLU A 208 -13.44 8.54 10.74
N ILE A 209 -14.19 9.25 11.59
CA ILE A 209 -13.72 10.50 12.20
C ILE A 209 -13.08 10.17 13.54
N ILE A 210 -11.79 10.49 13.70
CA ILE A 210 -11.08 10.38 14.97
C ILE A 210 -11.45 11.59 15.83
N ARG A 211 -12.39 11.38 16.76
CA ARG A 211 -12.89 12.44 17.66
C ARG A 211 -11.97 12.61 18.88
N ALA A 212 -11.99 13.81 19.44
CA ALA A 212 -11.33 14.16 20.70
C ALA A 212 -12.10 13.56 21.88
#